data_AF-A0A8I0NUU2-F1
#
_entry.id   AF-A0A8I0NUU2-F1
#
_cell.length_a   1.000
_cell.length_b   1.000
_cell.length_c   1.000
_cell.angle_alpha   90.00
_cell.angle_beta   90.00
_cell.angle_gamma   90.00
#
_symmetry.space_group_name_H-M   'P 1'
#
loop_
_entity.id
_entity.type
_entity.pdbx_description
1 polymer ?
#
loop_
_entity_poly.entity_id
_entity_poly.type
_entity_poly.pdbx_seq_one_letter_code
_entity_poly.pdbx_strand_id
1 'polypeptide(L)'
;MRKPWIFPLVTLVAAALGVTAAGAAPASAASDTPLRVMPLGDSITWGVGSSTGNGYRAPLWNRLAADGHPLDFVGTGRSGPMSDPDNEGHSGYKIHQVAALTDASLTRYRPNVVTLHIGTNDLNESYQVSTATARLRSLVDQVTVAAPDATVLVASLVVSTSGSEEQYRGAYNQAIPQIVRDAQSAGKRVAYVDMSGLTTADLADTLHPNDAGYQKMADAFHRGVQAADSAGWLRNPAPAPARVQSGIAGKCMDVNGAGTADGTAVQTWNCGDSGNQYWSAYTDGTLRSMGKCLDAVGGSTANGTKVQIWACHGGANQVWQPHNGGYRNPASGRCLDVPGASATNGTQLVLWDCNGGSNQKWTTLATG
;
A
#
# COMPACT_ATOMS: atom_id res chain seq x y z
N MET A 1 -5.76 -79.75 -60.41
CA MET A 1 -6.76 -79.09 -59.53
C MET A 1 -6.37 -79.34 -58.08
N ARG A 2 -5.64 -78.40 -57.46
CA ARG A 2 -5.23 -78.45 -56.05
C ARG A 2 -5.24 -77.01 -55.50
N LYS A 3 -6.09 -76.77 -54.50
CA LYS A 3 -6.17 -75.52 -53.71
C LYS A 3 -4.90 -75.38 -52.85
N PRO A 4 -4.24 -74.22 -52.78
CA PRO A 4 -3.32 -73.91 -51.70
C PRO A 4 -4.03 -73.09 -50.62
N TRP A 5 -3.63 -73.36 -49.38
CA TRP A 5 -4.19 -72.85 -48.14
C TRP A 5 -3.70 -71.43 -47.83
N ILE A 6 -4.59 -70.60 -47.29
CA ILE A 6 -4.28 -69.26 -46.77
C ILE A 6 -4.03 -69.39 -45.26
N PHE A 7 -2.83 -69.04 -44.81
CA PHE A 7 -2.51 -68.81 -43.39
C PHE A 7 -2.74 -67.33 -43.05
N PRO A 8 -3.36 -66.98 -41.91
CA PRO A 8 -3.55 -65.59 -41.51
C PRO A 8 -2.30 -65.01 -40.84
N LEU A 9 -1.94 -63.78 -41.22
CA LEU A 9 -0.93 -62.96 -40.55
C LEU A 9 -1.43 -62.55 -39.15
N VAL A 10 -0.71 -62.95 -38.11
CA VAL A 10 -0.88 -62.44 -36.74
C VAL A 10 -0.12 -61.11 -36.64
N THR A 11 -0.84 -60.01 -36.42
CA THR A 11 -0.25 -58.69 -36.16
C THR A 11 0.02 -58.56 -34.66
N LEU A 12 1.30 -58.45 -34.27
CA LEU A 12 1.72 -58.13 -32.91
C LEU A 12 1.42 -56.65 -32.61
N VAL A 13 0.54 -56.38 -31.65
CA VAL A 13 0.37 -55.05 -31.05
C VAL A 13 1.36 -54.92 -29.90
N ALA A 14 2.39 -54.10 -30.06
CA ALA A 14 3.29 -53.72 -28.98
C ALA A 14 2.61 -52.66 -28.09
N ALA A 15 2.30 -53.03 -26.85
CA ALA A 15 1.83 -52.10 -25.83
C ALA A 15 3.03 -51.26 -25.33
N ALA A 16 3.08 -49.99 -25.74
CA ALA A 16 3.99 -49.02 -25.15
C ALA A 16 3.43 -48.57 -23.79
N LEU A 17 4.10 -48.96 -22.71
CA LEU A 17 3.87 -48.41 -21.37
C LEU A 17 4.33 -46.95 -21.37
N GLY A 18 3.38 -46.02 -21.52
CA GLY A 18 3.62 -44.59 -21.34
C GLY A 18 3.91 -44.30 -19.88
N VAL A 19 5.17 -44.00 -19.55
CA VAL A 19 5.53 -43.35 -18.30
C VAL A 19 5.01 -41.92 -18.40
N THR A 20 3.87 -41.63 -17.77
CA THR A 20 3.41 -40.25 -17.57
C THR A 20 4.38 -39.59 -16.60
N ALA A 21 5.32 -38.80 -17.11
CA ALA A 21 6.01 -37.82 -16.30
C ALA A 21 4.94 -36.94 -15.66
N ALA A 22 4.84 -36.97 -14.32
CA ALA A 22 4.05 -36.02 -13.58
C ALA A 22 4.55 -34.62 -13.99
N GLY A 23 3.74 -33.90 -14.76
CA GLY A 23 4.03 -32.53 -15.12
C GLY A 23 4.20 -31.74 -13.83
N ALA A 24 5.39 -31.20 -13.61
CA ALA A 24 5.56 -30.13 -12.65
C ALA A 24 4.52 -29.06 -13.00
N ALA A 25 3.65 -28.72 -12.06
CA ALA A 25 2.80 -27.55 -12.20
C ALA A 25 3.71 -26.39 -12.61
N PRO A 26 3.33 -25.59 -13.62
CA PRO A 26 4.10 -24.39 -13.92
C PRO A 26 4.23 -23.61 -12.61
N ALA A 27 5.46 -23.19 -12.28
CA ALA A 27 5.68 -22.27 -11.18
C ALA A 27 4.67 -21.13 -11.35
N SER A 28 3.85 -20.90 -10.32
CA SER A 28 2.91 -19.77 -10.30
C SER A 28 3.67 -18.55 -10.81
N ALA A 29 3.11 -17.83 -11.78
CA ALA A 29 3.68 -16.56 -12.20
C ALA A 29 3.91 -15.73 -10.93
N ALA A 30 5.10 -15.13 -10.82
CA ALA A 30 5.42 -14.22 -9.72
C ALA A 30 4.32 -13.17 -9.62
N SER A 31 3.87 -12.84 -8.41
CA SER A 31 2.82 -11.84 -8.26
C SER A 31 3.38 -10.46 -8.57
N ASP A 32 2.94 -9.86 -9.67
CA ASP A 32 3.31 -8.50 -10.08
C ASP A 32 2.55 -7.40 -9.31
N THR A 33 1.64 -7.75 -8.39
CA THR A 33 0.86 -6.77 -7.62
C THR A 33 1.80 -5.96 -6.71
N PRO A 34 1.97 -4.64 -6.91
CA PRO A 34 2.78 -3.81 -6.02
C PRO A 34 2.17 -3.78 -4.62
N LEU A 35 2.98 -3.93 -3.58
CA LEU A 35 2.52 -3.87 -2.19
C LEU A 35 3.06 -2.60 -1.53
N ARG A 36 2.15 -1.69 -1.23
CA ARG A 36 2.36 -0.60 -0.29
C ARG A 36 1.90 -1.03 1.10
N VAL A 37 2.85 -1.48 1.91
CA VAL A 37 2.57 -2.11 3.21
C VAL A 37 2.73 -1.06 4.31
N MET A 38 1.72 -0.93 5.18
CA MET A 38 1.82 -0.16 6.42
C MET A 38 1.94 -1.10 7.62
N PRO A 39 3.14 -1.24 8.22
CA PRO A 39 3.30 -1.90 9.50
C PRO A 39 2.75 -1.01 10.63
N LEU A 40 1.56 -1.32 11.13
CA LEU A 40 0.83 -0.54 12.13
C LEU A 40 0.86 -1.23 13.49
N GLY A 41 1.35 -0.54 14.52
CA GLY A 41 1.39 -1.13 15.86
C GLY A 41 2.16 -0.33 16.89
N ASP A 42 2.72 -1.03 17.88
CA ASP A 42 3.48 -0.45 18.99
C ASP A 42 5.01 -0.69 18.86
N SER A 43 5.71 -0.81 20.00
CA SER A 43 7.15 -1.09 20.07
C SER A 43 7.56 -2.39 19.39
N ILE A 44 6.66 -3.38 19.34
CA ILE A 44 6.93 -4.66 18.66
C ILE A 44 6.97 -4.43 17.14
N THR A 45 6.10 -3.57 16.61
CA THR A 45 6.15 -3.18 15.19
C THR A 45 7.33 -2.24 14.90
N TRP A 46 7.66 -1.33 15.84
CA TRP A 46 8.87 -0.51 15.75
C TRP A 46 10.14 -1.36 15.68
N GLY A 47 10.15 -2.53 16.33
CA GLY A 47 11.25 -3.50 16.30
C GLY A 47 12.11 -3.52 17.56
N VAL A 48 11.58 -3.07 18.71
CA VAL A 48 12.26 -3.18 20.00
C VAL A 48 12.56 -4.64 20.33
N GLY A 49 13.74 -4.94 20.87
CA GLY A 49 14.18 -6.33 21.13
C GLY A 49 14.91 -7.00 19.96
N SER A 50 14.81 -6.45 18.74
CA SER A 50 15.67 -6.88 17.62
C SER A 50 17.06 -6.26 17.75
N SER A 51 18.10 -7.04 17.45
CA SER A 51 19.49 -6.56 17.46
C SER A 51 19.74 -5.44 16.43
N THR A 52 18.92 -5.39 15.38
CA THR A 52 19.02 -4.40 14.29
C THR A 52 18.00 -3.27 14.41
N GLY A 53 17.00 -3.40 15.28
CA GLY A 53 15.85 -2.52 15.32
C GLY A 53 14.89 -2.65 14.13
N ASN A 54 15.09 -3.62 13.22
CA ASN A 54 14.18 -3.87 12.10
C ASN A 54 12.91 -4.63 12.51
N GLY A 55 12.94 -5.37 13.63
CA GLY A 55 11.84 -6.24 14.04
C GLY A 55 11.50 -7.27 12.96
N TYR A 56 10.20 -7.58 12.81
CA TYR A 56 9.71 -8.49 11.77
C TYR A 56 9.74 -7.88 10.36
N ARG A 57 9.92 -6.56 10.24
CA ARG A 57 9.75 -5.83 8.98
C ARG A 57 10.79 -6.23 7.94
N ALA A 58 12.08 -6.30 8.30
CA ALA A 58 13.14 -6.74 7.39
C ALA A 58 12.94 -8.17 6.85
N PRO A 59 12.70 -9.18 7.70
CA PRO A 59 12.48 -10.52 7.18
C PRO A 59 11.13 -10.65 6.44
N LEU A 60 10.10 -9.85 6.76
CA LEU A 60 8.86 -9.79 5.96
C LEU A 60 9.12 -9.20 4.57
N TRP A 61 9.82 -8.06 4.49
CA TRP A 61 10.24 -7.42 3.23
C TRP A 61 10.95 -8.41 2.31
N ASN A 62 11.95 -9.13 2.83
CA ASN A 62 12.72 -10.09 2.04
C ASN A 62 11.85 -11.21 1.46
N ARG A 63 10.86 -11.71 2.22
CA ARG A 63 9.94 -12.76 1.75
C ARG A 63 9.00 -12.24 0.69
N LEU A 64 8.41 -11.06 0.90
CA LEU A 64 7.51 -10.45 -0.09
C LEU A 64 8.25 -10.08 -1.39
N ALA A 65 9.50 -9.62 -1.30
CA ALA A 65 10.33 -9.36 -2.46
C ALA A 65 10.70 -10.66 -3.20
N ALA A 66 10.94 -11.76 -2.46
CA ALA A 66 11.19 -13.08 -3.03
C ALA A 66 9.95 -13.66 -3.75
N ASP A 67 8.74 -13.31 -3.30
CA ASP A 67 7.49 -13.63 -3.99
C ASP A 67 7.28 -12.80 -5.29
N GLY A 68 8.13 -11.80 -5.54
CA GLY A 68 8.15 -11.00 -6.77
C GLY A 68 7.42 -9.66 -6.67
N HIS A 69 6.85 -9.33 -5.51
CA HIS A 69 6.12 -8.08 -5.34
C HIS A 69 7.06 -6.86 -5.40
N PRO A 70 6.74 -5.81 -6.18
CA PRO A 70 7.30 -4.48 -5.96
C PRO A 70 6.87 -3.95 -4.58
N LEU A 71 7.80 -3.49 -3.75
CA LEU A 71 7.52 -3.11 -2.35
C LEU A 71 7.77 -1.63 -2.06
N ASP A 72 6.91 -1.10 -1.19
CA ASP A 72 6.96 0.24 -0.59
C ASP A 72 6.41 0.12 0.84
N PHE A 73 7.27 0.09 1.85
CA PHE A 73 6.81 0.16 3.23
C PHE A 73 6.53 1.61 3.56
N VAL A 74 5.44 1.88 4.29
CA VAL A 74 4.99 3.25 4.54
C VAL A 74 4.58 3.47 5.99
N GLY A 75 4.83 4.69 6.43
CA GLY A 75 4.41 5.20 7.72
C GLY A 75 5.22 6.44 8.12
N THR A 76 4.91 6.98 9.29
CA THR A 76 5.57 8.17 9.83
C THR A 76 6.89 7.84 10.55
N GLY A 77 7.03 6.61 11.05
CA GLY A 77 8.20 6.11 11.77
C GLY A 77 9.25 5.50 10.85
N ARG A 78 10.51 5.51 11.30
CA ARG A 78 11.64 4.88 10.62
C ARG A 78 12.54 4.21 11.65
N SER A 79 12.77 2.91 11.50
CA SER A 79 13.65 2.17 12.43
C SER A 79 14.35 0.98 11.79
N GLY A 80 15.63 0.83 12.15
CA GLY A 80 16.54 -0.21 11.67
C GLY A 80 17.16 0.08 10.29
N PRO A 81 18.24 -0.65 9.90
CA PRO A 81 19.00 -0.37 8.68
C PRO A 81 18.50 -1.13 7.44
N MET A 82 17.26 -1.64 7.42
CA MET A 82 16.70 -2.31 6.24
C MET A 82 16.53 -1.36 5.04
N SER A 83 16.35 -1.94 3.84
CA SER A 83 16.22 -1.19 2.59
C SER A 83 15.12 -0.12 2.63
N ASP A 84 14.00 -0.46 3.25
CA ASP A 84 12.90 0.46 3.49
C ASP A 84 12.45 0.40 4.96
N PRO A 85 12.95 1.30 5.82
CA PRO A 85 12.71 1.24 7.26
C PRO A 85 11.38 1.87 7.68
N ASP A 86 10.57 2.36 6.75
CA ASP A 86 9.32 3.07 7.03
C ASP A 86 8.31 2.16 7.73
N ASN A 87 7.62 2.69 8.74
CA ASN A 87 6.60 1.98 9.51
C ASN A 87 5.71 2.94 10.30
N GLU A 88 4.60 2.41 10.81
CA GLU A 88 3.66 3.09 11.71
C GLU A 88 3.63 2.39 13.07
N GLY A 89 4.80 1.95 13.54
CA GLY A 89 5.01 1.43 14.90
C GLY A 89 5.29 2.56 15.88
N HIS A 90 4.64 2.54 17.04
CA HIS A 90 4.78 3.60 18.04
C HIS A 90 4.99 3.03 19.44
N SER A 91 6.24 3.07 19.92
CA SER A 91 6.62 2.48 21.21
C SER A 91 5.78 3.02 22.38
N GLY A 92 5.21 2.10 23.17
CA GLY A 92 4.34 2.41 24.31
C GLY A 92 2.90 2.78 23.95
N TYR A 93 2.54 2.84 22.67
CA TYR A 93 1.18 3.22 22.29
C TYR A 93 0.17 2.12 22.59
N LYS A 94 -0.99 2.55 23.04
CA LYS A 94 -2.20 1.73 23.22
C LYS A 94 -3.09 1.85 22.00
N ILE A 95 -4.12 1.00 21.90
CA ILE A 95 -5.06 0.97 20.77
C ILE A 95 -5.64 2.36 20.47
N HIS A 96 -6.07 3.10 21.50
CA HIS A 96 -6.68 4.43 21.30
C HIS A 96 -5.71 5.49 20.76
N GLN A 97 -4.42 5.38 21.08
CA GLN A 97 -3.41 6.30 20.58
C GLN A 97 -3.12 5.99 19.11
N VAL A 98 -2.95 4.72 18.75
CA VAL A 98 -2.82 4.30 17.34
C VAL A 98 -4.04 4.74 16.52
N ALA A 99 -5.25 4.56 17.06
CA ALA A 99 -6.48 5.02 16.40
C ALA A 99 -6.50 6.53 16.12
N ALA A 100 -5.94 7.36 17.02
CA ALA A 100 -5.92 8.81 16.86
C ALA A 100 -5.03 9.31 15.71
N LEU A 101 -4.03 8.53 15.28
CA LEU A 101 -3.13 8.85 14.16
C LEU A 101 -3.55 8.16 12.84
N THR A 102 -4.33 7.09 12.93
CA THR A 102 -4.59 6.16 11.82
C THR A 102 -5.17 6.86 10.59
N ASP A 103 -6.13 7.77 10.74
CA ASP A 103 -6.77 8.44 9.60
C ASP A 103 -5.78 9.31 8.81
N ALA A 104 -4.90 10.03 9.51
CA ALA A 104 -3.90 10.87 8.88
C ALA A 104 -2.88 10.01 8.10
N SER A 105 -2.40 8.93 8.71
CA SER A 105 -1.45 8.01 8.06
C SER A 105 -2.08 7.29 6.87
N LEU A 106 -3.29 6.75 6.99
CA LEU A 106 -3.97 6.08 5.88
C LEU A 106 -4.30 7.04 4.73
N THR A 107 -4.67 8.28 5.03
CA THR A 107 -4.92 9.32 4.01
C THR A 107 -3.65 9.70 3.28
N ARG A 108 -2.54 9.86 4.01
CA ARG A 108 -1.25 10.28 3.46
C ARG A 108 -0.60 9.19 2.63
N TYR A 109 -0.55 7.97 3.15
CA TYR A 109 0.26 6.91 2.57
C TYR A 109 -0.56 5.95 1.71
N ARG A 110 -1.88 5.85 1.90
CA ARG A 110 -2.78 5.01 1.08
C ARG A 110 -2.24 3.57 0.87
N PRO A 111 -1.96 2.82 1.96
CA PRO A 111 -1.49 1.44 1.83
C PRO A 111 -2.57 0.54 1.21
N ASN A 112 -2.15 -0.51 0.51
CA ASN A 112 -3.04 -1.61 0.09
C ASN A 112 -2.89 -2.86 0.97
N VAL A 113 -1.88 -2.90 1.85
CA VAL A 113 -1.73 -3.93 2.88
C VAL A 113 -1.42 -3.26 4.20
N VAL A 114 -2.13 -3.63 5.26
CA VAL A 114 -1.87 -3.15 6.63
C VAL A 114 -1.59 -4.36 7.51
N THR A 115 -0.43 -4.43 8.14
CA THR A 115 -0.17 -5.40 9.21
C THR A 115 -0.47 -4.74 10.55
N LEU A 116 -1.42 -5.27 11.32
CA LEU A 116 -1.86 -4.68 12.58
C LEU A 116 -1.49 -5.59 13.75
N HIS A 117 -0.60 -5.11 14.62
CA HIS A 117 -0.26 -5.76 15.90
C HIS A 117 -0.28 -4.70 17.01
N ILE A 118 -1.33 -4.73 17.84
CA ILE A 118 -1.55 -3.72 18.88
C ILE A 118 -2.38 -4.28 20.04
N GLY A 119 -2.15 -3.75 21.23
CA GLY A 119 -2.88 -4.10 22.46
C GLY A 119 -1.97 -4.51 23.61
N THR A 120 -0.69 -4.80 23.35
CA THR A 120 0.29 -5.19 24.37
C THR A 120 0.32 -4.18 25.52
N ASN A 121 0.40 -2.89 25.21
CA ASN A 121 0.45 -1.82 26.22
C ASN A 121 -0.91 -1.55 26.91
N ASP A 122 -2.03 -1.92 26.28
CA ASP A 122 -3.33 -1.89 26.94
C ASP A 122 -3.37 -2.92 28.08
N LEU A 123 -2.89 -4.14 27.80
CA LEU A 123 -2.89 -5.25 28.77
C LEU A 123 -1.81 -5.09 29.84
N ASN A 124 -0.57 -4.84 29.42
CA ASN A 124 0.59 -4.76 30.32
C ASN A 124 0.45 -3.66 31.39
N GLU A 125 -0.19 -2.55 31.04
CA GLU A 125 -0.42 -1.43 31.97
C GLU A 125 -1.85 -1.45 32.56
N SER A 126 -2.61 -2.52 32.36
CA SER A 126 -3.99 -2.67 32.84
C SER A 126 -4.92 -1.51 32.43
N TYR A 127 -4.68 -0.92 31.26
CA TYR A 127 -5.45 0.22 30.76
C TYR A 127 -6.75 -0.24 30.11
N GLN A 128 -7.86 -0.07 30.83
CA GLN A 128 -9.21 -0.31 30.33
C GLN A 128 -9.36 -1.67 29.61
N VAL A 129 -8.75 -2.72 30.18
CA VAL A 129 -8.66 -4.06 29.57
C VAL A 129 -10.02 -4.62 29.15
N SER A 130 -11.07 -4.36 29.93
CA SER A 130 -12.44 -4.80 29.65
C SER A 130 -13.01 -4.29 28.31
N THR A 131 -12.45 -3.21 27.77
CA THR A 131 -12.89 -2.61 26.49
C THR A 131 -11.84 -2.71 25.38
N ALA A 132 -10.69 -3.34 25.65
CA ALA A 132 -9.58 -3.40 24.69
C ALA A 132 -9.98 -4.09 23.38
N THR A 133 -10.74 -5.19 23.44
CA THR A 133 -11.22 -5.91 22.23
C THR A 133 -12.24 -5.10 21.43
N ALA A 134 -13.10 -4.33 22.11
CA ALA A 134 -14.02 -3.40 21.44
C ALA A 134 -13.26 -2.26 20.75
N ARG A 135 -12.22 -1.70 21.39
CA ARG A 135 -11.35 -0.70 20.76
C ARG A 135 -10.59 -1.27 19.56
N LEU A 136 -10.09 -2.51 19.64
CA LEU A 136 -9.43 -3.16 18.51
C LEU A 136 -10.40 -3.30 17.34
N ARG A 137 -11.64 -3.73 17.59
CA ARG A 137 -12.69 -3.78 16.56
C ARG A 137 -12.91 -2.41 15.92
N SER A 138 -13.09 -1.37 16.72
CA SER A 138 -13.26 -0.01 16.21
C SER A 138 -12.07 0.46 15.36
N LEU A 139 -10.84 0.09 15.73
CA LEU A 139 -9.65 0.39 14.94
C LEU A 139 -9.66 -0.37 13.60
N VAL A 140 -10.03 -1.65 13.58
CA VAL A 140 -10.17 -2.42 12.33
C VAL A 140 -11.25 -1.79 11.43
N ASP A 141 -12.39 -1.38 12.01
CA ASP A 141 -13.46 -0.70 11.27
C ASP A 141 -12.95 0.63 10.70
N GLN A 142 -12.25 1.44 11.49
CA GLN A 142 -11.62 2.70 11.06
C GLN A 142 -10.68 2.48 9.87
N VAL A 143 -9.76 1.51 9.96
CA VAL A 143 -8.82 1.19 8.87
C VAL A 143 -9.56 0.78 7.60
N THR A 144 -10.57 -0.10 7.71
CA THR A 144 -11.33 -0.59 6.55
C THR A 144 -12.34 0.40 5.98
N VAL A 145 -12.61 1.51 6.68
CA VAL A 145 -13.36 2.66 6.16
C VAL A 145 -12.43 3.64 5.45
N ALA A 146 -11.28 3.96 6.03
CA ALA A 146 -10.32 4.91 5.45
C ALA A 146 -9.56 4.33 4.23
N ALA A 147 -9.29 3.02 4.25
CA ALA A 147 -8.64 2.28 3.18
C ALA A 147 -9.48 1.06 2.76
N PRO A 148 -10.64 1.28 2.10
CA PRO A 148 -11.55 0.20 1.70
C PRO A 148 -10.93 -0.75 0.66
N ASP A 149 -9.88 -0.28 -0.02
CA ASP A 149 -9.12 -1.06 -0.99
C ASP A 149 -8.02 -1.93 -0.40
N ALA A 150 -7.68 -1.73 0.88
CA ALA A 150 -6.61 -2.44 1.55
C ALA A 150 -7.04 -3.82 2.06
N THR A 151 -6.08 -4.74 2.09
CA THR A 151 -6.14 -5.96 2.90
C THR A 151 -5.57 -5.66 4.28
N VAL A 152 -6.30 -6.00 5.34
CA VAL A 152 -5.88 -5.77 6.73
C VAL A 152 -5.58 -7.10 7.41
N LEU A 153 -4.34 -7.29 7.85
CA LEU A 153 -3.84 -8.48 8.53
C LEU A 153 -3.77 -8.22 10.04
N VAL A 154 -4.77 -8.70 10.78
CA VAL A 154 -4.89 -8.47 12.23
C VAL A 154 -4.25 -9.62 12.99
N ALA A 155 -3.13 -9.35 13.64
CA ALA A 155 -2.37 -10.34 14.37
C ALA A 155 -2.87 -10.53 15.81
N SER A 156 -2.81 -11.77 16.30
CA SER A 156 -2.83 -12.01 17.74
C SER A 156 -1.60 -11.43 18.42
N LEU A 157 -1.71 -11.06 19.70
CA LEU A 157 -0.55 -10.68 20.49
C LEU A 157 0.42 -11.85 20.61
N VAL A 158 1.71 -11.52 20.56
CA VAL A 158 2.78 -12.49 20.79
C VAL A 158 2.79 -12.91 22.26
N VAL A 159 3.46 -14.02 22.57
CA VAL A 159 3.71 -14.41 23.96
C VAL A 159 4.46 -13.32 24.73
N SER A 160 4.21 -13.21 26.03
CA SER A 160 4.91 -12.34 26.97
C SER A 160 5.08 -13.08 28.30
N THR A 161 6.09 -12.71 29.08
CA THR A 161 6.30 -13.16 30.47
C THR A 161 6.00 -12.05 31.48
N SER A 162 5.40 -10.93 31.04
CA SER A 162 4.89 -9.92 31.95
C SER A 162 3.62 -10.42 32.62
N GLY A 163 3.62 -10.55 33.95
CA GLY A 163 2.46 -11.06 34.68
C GLY A 163 1.19 -10.22 34.50
N SER A 164 1.31 -8.92 34.23
CA SER A 164 0.16 -8.04 33.98
C SER A 164 -0.45 -8.22 32.59
N GLU A 165 0.38 -8.50 31.58
CA GLU A 165 -0.06 -8.80 30.21
C GLU A 165 -0.61 -10.23 30.12
N GLU A 166 0.15 -11.20 30.66
CA GLU A 166 -0.05 -12.62 30.46
C GLU A 166 -1.43 -13.09 30.95
N GLN A 167 -1.90 -12.52 32.06
CA GLN A 167 -3.22 -12.81 32.63
C GLN A 167 -4.40 -12.45 31.68
N TYR A 168 -4.22 -11.48 30.77
CA TYR A 168 -5.30 -10.98 29.90
C TYR A 168 -5.15 -11.42 28.44
N ARG A 169 -3.92 -11.75 28.00
CA ARG A 169 -3.60 -12.08 26.61
C ARG A 169 -4.46 -13.17 26.01
N GLY A 170 -4.72 -14.24 26.79
CA GLY A 170 -5.50 -15.39 26.32
C GLY A 170 -6.91 -14.97 25.87
N ALA A 171 -7.62 -14.21 26.70
CA ALA A 171 -8.96 -13.71 26.38
C ALA A 171 -8.93 -12.70 25.22
N TYR A 172 -7.93 -11.81 25.19
CA TYR A 172 -7.75 -10.85 24.10
C TYR A 172 -7.55 -11.57 22.75
N ASN A 173 -6.60 -12.51 22.68
CA ASN A 173 -6.30 -13.26 21.46
C ASN A 173 -7.48 -14.13 20.99
N GLN A 174 -8.25 -14.72 21.91
CA GLN A 174 -9.45 -15.50 21.57
C GLN A 174 -10.54 -14.67 20.89
N ALA A 175 -10.61 -13.36 21.15
CA ALA A 175 -11.61 -12.47 20.55
C ALA A 175 -11.28 -12.07 19.11
N ILE A 176 -10.00 -12.03 18.73
CA ILE A 176 -9.55 -11.49 17.43
C ILE A 176 -10.13 -12.26 16.23
N PRO A 177 -10.14 -13.62 16.21
CA PRO A 177 -10.77 -14.34 15.10
C PRO A 177 -12.24 -13.98 14.89
N GLN A 178 -12.99 -13.65 15.94
CA GLN A 178 -14.38 -13.20 15.80
C GLN A 178 -14.47 -11.79 15.20
N ILE A 179 -13.61 -10.86 15.64
CA ILE A 179 -13.52 -9.50 15.04
C ILE A 179 -13.26 -9.60 13.54
N VAL A 180 -12.33 -10.46 13.14
CA VAL A 180 -12.01 -10.71 11.72
C VAL A 180 -13.20 -11.31 10.98
N ARG A 181 -13.86 -12.34 11.51
CA ARG A 181 -15.05 -12.95 10.88
C ARG A 181 -16.19 -11.95 10.67
N ASP A 182 -16.43 -11.09 11.66
CA ASP A 182 -17.46 -10.06 11.56
C ASP A 182 -17.13 -9.06 10.45
N ALA A 183 -15.88 -8.59 10.37
CA ALA A 183 -15.43 -7.71 9.29
C ALA A 183 -15.56 -8.39 7.90
N GLN A 184 -15.18 -9.67 7.79
CA GLN A 184 -15.36 -10.46 6.57
C GLN A 184 -16.85 -10.59 6.17
N SER A 185 -17.74 -10.83 7.15
CA SER A 185 -19.19 -10.88 6.90
C SER A 185 -19.78 -9.54 6.44
N ALA A 186 -19.13 -8.43 6.81
CA ALA A 186 -19.42 -7.08 6.30
C ALA A 186 -18.74 -6.80 4.94
N GLY A 187 -18.15 -7.80 4.30
CA GLY A 187 -17.51 -7.70 2.98
C GLY A 187 -16.12 -7.06 3.00
N LYS A 188 -15.50 -6.90 4.16
CA LYS A 188 -14.15 -6.32 4.29
C LYS A 188 -13.07 -7.40 4.08
N ARG A 189 -11.93 -6.99 3.52
CA ARG A 189 -10.75 -7.85 3.33
C ARG A 189 -9.86 -7.81 4.57
N VAL A 190 -10.31 -8.49 5.61
CA VAL A 190 -9.58 -8.61 6.87
C VAL A 190 -9.21 -10.06 7.08
N ALA A 191 -7.97 -10.36 7.45
CA ALA A 191 -7.52 -11.71 7.76
C ALA A 191 -6.90 -11.76 9.16
N TYR A 192 -7.05 -12.91 9.83
CA TYR A 192 -6.42 -13.18 11.10
C TYR A 192 -5.00 -13.70 10.87
N VAL A 193 -4.04 -13.18 11.62
CA VAL A 193 -2.65 -13.67 11.63
C VAL A 193 -2.34 -14.27 12.99
N ASP A 194 -2.08 -15.58 13.00
CA ASP A 194 -1.79 -16.31 14.23
C ASP A 194 -0.31 -16.19 14.63
N MET A 195 -0.06 -15.60 15.80
CA MET A 195 1.25 -15.46 16.41
C MET A 195 1.54 -16.53 17.49
N SER A 196 0.66 -17.53 17.64
CA SER A 196 0.79 -18.59 18.64
C SER A 196 2.06 -19.45 18.52
N GLY A 197 2.74 -19.41 17.37
CA GLY A 197 4.02 -20.11 17.15
C GLY A 197 5.22 -19.51 17.89
N LEU A 198 5.10 -18.31 18.46
CA LEU A 198 6.11 -17.72 19.33
C LEU A 198 6.02 -18.29 20.75
N THR A 199 7.17 -18.55 21.35
CA THR A 199 7.36 -19.09 22.69
C THR A 199 8.20 -18.13 23.55
N THR A 200 8.27 -18.36 24.86
CA THR A 200 9.07 -17.49 25.75
C THR A 200 10.57 -17.49 25.42
N ALA A 201 11.08 -18.52 24.74
CA ALA A 201 12.45 -18.56 24.23
C ALA A 201 12.70 -17.56 23.08
N ASP A 202 11.62 -17.06 22.46
CA ASP A 202 11.67 -16.11 21.37
C ASP A 202 11.62 -14.66 21.84
N LEU A 203 11.77 -14.40 23.15
CA LEU A 203 11.75 -13.06 23.73
C LEU A 203 13.16 -12.52 24.01
N ALA A 204 13.32 -11.21 23.87
CA ALA A 204 14.51 -10.45 24.28
C ALA A 204 14.37 -9.91 25.70
N ASP A 205 13.15 -9.59 26.11
CA ASP A 205 12.77 -9.17 27.46
C ASP A 205 11.40 -9.75 27.84
N THR A 206 10.65 -9.14 28.76
CA THR A 206 9.34 -9.68 29.17
C THR A 206 8.24 -9.48 28.14
N LEU A 207 8.40 -8.60 27.15
CA LEU A 207 7.35 -8.19 26.20
C LEU A 207 7.78 -8.36 24.74
N HIS A 208 9.04 -8.08 24.43
CA HIS A 208 9.51 -7.91 23.08
C HIS A 208 10.13 -9.18 22.52
N PRO A 209 9.80 -9.58 21.28
CA PRO A 209 10.50 -10.65 20.58
C PRO A 209 11.99 -10.34 20.41
N ASN A 210 12.82 -11.38 20.44
CA ASN A 210 14.19 -11.33 19.92
C ASN A 210 14.18 -11.57 18.40
N ASP A 211 15.36 -11.60 17.77
CA ASP A 211 15.45 -11.77 16.32
C ASP A 211 14.80 -13.07 15.82
N ALA A 212 14.86 -14.18 16.57
CA ALA A 212 14.19 -15.43 16.20
C ALA A 212 12.66 -15.33 16.29
N GLY A 213 12.15 -14.65 17.33
CA GLY A 213 10.71 -14.33 17.43
C GLY A 213 10.23 -13.46 16.29
N TYR A 214 11.02 -12.44 15.91
CA TYR A 214 10.69 -11.59 14.77
C TYR A 214 10.71 -12.32 13.42
N GLN A 215 11.55 -13.36 13.25
CA GLN A 215 11.45 -14.25 12.08
C GLN A 215 10.09 -14.95 12.02
N LYS A 216 9.62 -15.49 13.14
CA LYS A 216 8.32 -16.19 13.22
C LYS A 216 7.14 -15.25 12.98
N MET A 217 7.20 -14.03 13.50
CA MET A 217 6.19 -13.00 13.21
C MET A 217 6.13 -12.68 11.71
N ALA A 218 7.30 -12.54 11.09
CA ALA A 218 7.38 -12.27 9.66
C ALA A 218 6.84 -13.43 8.82
N ASP A 219 7.14 -14.68 9.20
CA ASP A 219 6.54 -15.86 8.57
C ASP A 219 5.00 -15.87 8.70
N ALA A 220 4.47 -15.48 9.87
CA ALA A 220 3.04 -15.44 10.09
C ALA A 220 2.34 -14.37 9.24
N PHE A 221 2.88 -13.15 9.21
CA PHE A 221 2.36 -12.10 8.34
C PHE A 221 2.49 -12.45 6.86
N HIS A 222 3.61 -13.05 6.46
CA HIS A 222 3.85 -13.50 5.08
C HIS A 222 2.81 -14.53 4.64
N ARG A 223 2.52 -15.55 5.45
CA ARG A 223 1.41 -16.49 5.20
C ARG A 223 0.06 -15.77 5.07
N GLY A 224 -0.17 -14.73 5.87
CA GLY A 224 -1.36 -13.88 5.78
C GLY A 224 -1.46 -13.16 4.43
N VAL A 225 -0.36 -12.60 3.94
CA VAL A 225 -0.31 -11.96 2.61
C VAL A 225 -0.55 -12.98 1.49
N GLN A 226 0.11 -14.14 1.54
CA GLN A 226 -0.08 -15.20 0.53
C GLN A 226 -1.52 -15.74 0.50
N ALA A 227 -2.15 -15.89 1.67
CA ALA A 227 -3.56 -16.28 1.75
C ALA A 227 -4.50 -15.22 1.17
N ALA A 228 -4.21 -13.93 1.43
CA ALA A 228 -4.95 -12.83 0.84
C ALA A 228 -4.78 -12.76 -0.69
N ASP A 229 -3.57 -13.01 -1.20
CA ASP A 229 -3.30 -13.05 -2.63
C ASP A 229 -4.06 -14.20 -3.31
N SER A 230 -3.99 -15.40 -2.70
CA SER A 230 -4.73 -16.58 -3.16
C SER A 230 -6.25 -16.37 -3.16
N ALA A 231 -6.76 -15.48 -2.29
CA ALA A 231 -8.15 -15.09 -2.23
C ALA A 231 -8.51 -13.93 -3.20
N GLY A 232 -7.55 -13.40 -3.94
CA GLY A 232 -7.72 -12.25 -4.85
C GLY A 232 -7.96 -10.93 -4.11
N TRP A 233 -7.47 -10.80 -2.87
CA TRP A 233 -7.72 -9.62 -2.03
C TRP A 233 -6.71 -8.51 -2.22
N LEU A 234 -5.51 -8.84 -2.71
CA LEU A 234 -4.48 -7.86 -3.03
C LEU A 234 -4.90 -7.07 -4.27
N ARG A 235 -4.88 -5.74 -4.14
CA ARG A 235 -5.18 -4.79 -5.22
C ARG A 235 -4.03 -3.82 -5.32
N ASN A 236 -3.81 -3.23 -6.49
CA ASN A 236 -2.84 -2.15 -6.63
C ASN A 236 -3.11 -1.03 -5.62
N PRO A 237 -2.05 -0.44 -5.05
CA PRO A 237 -2.21 0.64 -4.09
C PRO A 237 -2.77 1.86 -4.78
N ALA A 238 -3.82 2.44 -4.20
CA ALA A 238 -4.33 3.73 -4.68
C ALA A 238 -3.17 4.74 -4.72
N PRO A 239 -3.11 5.64 -5.71
CA PRO A 239 -2.01 6.58 -5.82
C PRO A 239 -1.87 7.43 -4.57
N ALA A 240 -0.70 7.36 -3.93
CA ALA A 240 -0.42 8.19 -2.75
C ALA A 240 -0.28 9.66 -3.18
N PRO A 241 -0.89 10.60 -2.45
CA PRO A 241 -0.73 12.02 -2.70
C PRO A 241 0.72 12.44 -2.43
N ALA A 242 1.36 13.08 -3.40
CA ALA A 242 2.69 13.66 -3.26
C ALA A 242 2.72 15.10 -3.77
N ARG A 243 3.66 15.88 -3.24
CA ARG A 243 3.85 17.25 -3.67
C ARG A 243 4.49 17.29 -5.05
N VAL A 244 3.92 18.08 -5.95
CA VAL A 244 4.46 18.24 -7.31
C VAL A 244 5.23 19.56 -7.38
N GLN A 245 6.55 19.49 -7.22
CA GLN A 245 7.43 20.66 -7.30
C GLN A 245 7.65 21.06 -8.76
N SER A 246 7.68 22.36 -9.03
CA SER A 246 8.06 22.91 -10.33
C SER A 246 9.58 22.98 -10.46
N GLY A 247 10.09 23.02 -11.69
CA GLY A 247 11.48 23.41 -11.96
C GLY A 247 11.77 24.89 -11.66
N ILE A 248 10.75 25.70 -11.37
CA ILE A 248 10.92 27.04 -10.79
C ILE A 248 11.15 26.90 -9.29
N ALA A 249 12.33 27.35 -8.83
CA ALA A 249 12.78 27.14 -7.46
C ALA A 249 11.74 27.55 -6.40
N GLY A 250 11.45 26.63 -5.48
CA GLY A 250 10.52 26.84 -4.37
C GLY A 250 9.04 26.86 -4.75
N LYS A 251 8.66 26.56 -6.01
CA LYS A 251 7.27 26.54 -6.46
C LYS A 251 6.70 25.15 -6.57
N CYS A 252 5.41 25.03 -6.26
CA CYS A 252 4.65 23.79 -6.31
C CYS A 252 3.35 23.99 -7.09
N MET A 253 2.86 22.91 -7.71
CA MET A 253 1.54 22.87 -8.33
C MET A 253 0.46 22.95 -7.26
N ASP A 254 -0.37 23.98 -7.34
CA ASP A 254 -1.27 24.42 -6.28
C ASP A 254 -2.69 24.58 -6.83
N VAL A 255 -3.68 24.01 -6.15
CA VAL A 255 -5.10 24.33 -6.40
C VAL A 255 -5.45 25.60 -5.64
N ASN A 256 -5.85 26.66 -6.36
CA ASN A 256 -6.03 27.98 -5.77
C ASN A 256 -6.98 27.97 -4.57
N GLY A 257 -6.48 28.43 -3.41
CA GLY A 257 -7.25 28.55 -2.17
C GLY A 257 -7.80 27.24 -1.63
N ALA A 258 -7.24 26.09 -2.03
CA ALA A 258 -7.81 24.76 -1.75
C ALA A 258 -9.28 24.61 -2.19
N GLY A 259 -9.69 25.34 -3.25
CA GLY A 259 -11.04 25.26 -3.77
C GLY A 259 -11.38 23.86 -4.30
N THR A 260 -12.64 23.47 -4.17
CA THR A 260 -13.17 22.16 -4.60
C THR A 260 -14.19 22.28 -5.73
N ALA A 261 -14.52 23.51 -6.14
CA ALA A 261 -15.45 23.79 -7.23
C ALA A 261 -14.80 23.51 -8.59
N ASP A 262 -15.61 23.02 -9.53
CA ASP A 262 -15.21 22.90 -10.93
C ASP A 262 -14.79 24.27 -11.47
N GLY A 263 -13.64 24.30 -12.14
CA GLY A 263 -13.05 25.53 -12.67
C GLY A 263 -12.11 26.27 -11.72
N THR A 264 -11.86 25.74 -10.52
CA THR A 264 -10.84 26.30 -9.63
C THR A 264 -9.47 26.24 -10.33
N ALA A 265 -8.79 27.39 -10.41
CA ALA A 265 -7.51 27.52 -11.09
C ALA A 265 -6.43 26.62 -10.47
N VAL A 266 -5.60 26.02 -11.33
CA VAL A 266 -4.34 25.39 -10.91
C VAL A 266 -3.20 26.35 -11.23
N GLN A 267 -2.39 26.65 -10.23
CA GLN A 267 -1.39 27.71 -10.23
C GLN A 267 -0.06 27.23 -9.66
N THR A 268 0.95 28.11 -9.69
CA THR A 268 2.12 27.97 -8.84
C THR A 268 1.97 28.74 -7.54
N TRP A 269 2.41 28.13 -6.45
CA TRP A 269 2.56 28.79 -5.15
C TRP A 269 3.86 28.35 -4.49
N ASN A 270 4.31 29.06 -3.46
CA ASN A 270 5.42 28.60 -2.63
C ASN A 270 5.09 27.23 -2.04
N CYS A 271 6.04 26.31 -2.11
CA CYS A 271 5.86 24.98 -1.55
C CYS A 271 5.62 25.05 -0.03
N GLY A 272 4.55 24.40 0.44
CA GLY A 272 4.19 24.25 1.85
C GLY A 272 3.39 22.96 2.08
N ASP A 273 3.02 22.67 3.32
CA ASP A 273 2.41 21.38 3.69
C ASP A 273 0.87 21.34 3.48
N SER A 274 0.31 22.35 2.81
CA SER A 274 -1.13 22.43 2.54
C SER A 274 -1.57 21.36 1.54
N GLY A 275 -2.70 20.70 1.82
CA GLY A 275 -3.21 19.59 1.01
C GLY A 275 -3.48 19.91 -0.46
N ASN A 276 -3.73 21.18 -0.79
CA ASN A 276 -3.96 21.67 -2.16
C ASN A 276 -2.71 21.69 -3.05
N GLN A 277 -1.55 21.32 -2.51
CA GLN A 277 -0.30 21.11 -3.26
C GLN A 277 0.05 19.64 -3.47
N TYR A 278 -0.80 18.73 -2.97
CA TYR A 278 -0.62 17.30 -3.10
C TYR A 278 -1.50 16.76 -4.22
N TRP A 279 -0.88 15.96 -5.08
CA TRP A 279 -1.49 15.37 -6.26
C TRP A 279 -1.22 13.87 -6.30
N SER A 280 -2.12 13.15 -6.93
CA SER A 280 -2.10 11.70 -7.10
C SER A 280 -2.18 11.37 -8.58
N ALA A 281 -1.30 10.51 -9.10
CA ALA A 281 -1.33 10.07 -10.50
C ALA A 281 -1.98 8.68 -10.63
N TYR A 282 -3.02 8.57 -11.44
CA TYR A 282 -3.77 7.32 -11.63
C TYR A 282 -3.37 6.63 -12.94
N THR A 283 -3.54 5.30 -12.98
CA THR A 283 -3.31 4.47 -14.18
C THR A 283 -4.16 4.86 -15.40
N ASP A 284 -5.27 5.59 -15.21
CA ASP A 284 -6.06 6.18 -16.29
C ASP A 284 -5.44 7.45 -16.91
N GLY A 285 -4.26 7.85 -16.43
CA GLY A 285 -3.51 9.02 -16.88
C GLY A 285 -3.97 10.34 -16.27
N THR A 286 -4.90 10.32 -15.31
CA THR A 286 -5.32 11.54 -14.62
C THR A 286 -4.38 11.90 -13.47
N LEU A 287 -4.12 13.21 -13.32
CA LEU A 287 -3.56 13.78 -12.09
C LEU A 287 -4.71 14.35 -11.27
N ARG A 288 -4.82 13.98 -9.99
CA ARG A 288 -5.96 14.38 -9.15
C ARG A 288 -5.53 15.09 -7.89
N SER A 289 -6.29 16.10 -7.51
CA SER A 289 -6.23 16.79 -6.23
C SER A 289 -7.62 17.30 -5.87
N MET A 290 -7.91 17.49 -4.59
CA MET A 290 -9.20 18.00 -4.11
C MET A 290 -10.43 17.19 -4.63
N GLY A 291 -10.24 15.89 -4.90
CA GLY A 291 -11.28 15.01 -5.46
C GLY A 291 -11.62 15.25 -6.94
N LYS A 292 -10.78 16.00 -7.65
CA LYS A 292 -10.99 16.47 -9.02
C LYS A 292 -9.76 16.19 -9.89
N CYS A 293 -9.92 16.25 -11.21
CA CYS A 293 -8.87 15.99 -12.19
C CYS A 293 -8.21 17.30 -12.66
N LEU A 294 -6.90 17.26 -12.91
CA LEU A 294 -6.17 18.32 -13.62
C LEU A 294 -6.69 18.41 -15.05
N ASP A 295 -7.21 19.57 -15.42
CA ASP A 295 -8.08 19.75 -16.58
C ASP A 295 -7.59 20.92 -17.44
N ALA A 296 -7.36 20.67 -18.73
CA ALA A 296 -7.21 21.73 -19.72
C ALA A 296 -8.59 22.25 -20.12
N VAL A 297 -8.82 23.54 -19.87
CA VAL A 297 -10.14 24.19 -19.95
C VAL A 297 -10.83 23.93 -21.30
N GLY A 298 -12.05 23.39 -21.23
CA GLY A 298 -12.93 23.19 -22.37
C GLY A 298 -12.38 22.22 -23.43
N GLY A 299 -11.34 21.46 -23.11
CA GLY A 299 -10.64 20.60 -24.07
C GLY A 299 -9.93 21.34 -25.19
N SER A 300 -9.70 22.64 -25.04
CA SER A 300 -8.90 23.42 -26.00
C SER A 300 -7.47 22.87 -26.08
N THR A 301 -6.94 22.79 -27.30
CA THR A 301 -5.59 22.31 -27.55
C THR A 301 -4.59 23.44 -27.81
N ALA A 302 -5.01 24.70 -27.82
CA ALA A 302 -4.17 25.84 -28.17
C ALA A 302 -3.16 26.23 -27.06
N ASN A 303 -2.04 26.86 -27.45
CA ASN A 303 -1.13 27.52 -26.51
C ASN A 303 -1.88 28.55 -25.66
N GLY A 304 -1.57 28.60 -24.37
CA GLY A 304 -2.20 29.49 -23.42
C GLY A 304 -3.54 28.99 -22.86
N THR A 305 -4.02 27.82 -23.29
CA THR A 305 -5.19 27.18 -22.68
C THR A 305 -4.94 27.02 -21.18
N LYS A 306 -5.80 27.60 -20.35
CA LYS A 306 -5.67 27.58 -18.91
C LYS A 306 -5.89 26.18 -18.35
N VAL A 307 -5.26 25.91 -17.21
CA VAL A 307 -5.42 24.67 -16.47
C VAL A 307 -6.17 24.94 -15.16
N GLN A 308 -7.09 24.03 -14.85
CA GLN A 308 -8.00 24.08 -13.70
C GLN A 308 -8.16 22.69 -13.10
N ILE A 309 -8.90 22.58 -12.01
CA ILE A 309 -9.49 21.31 -11.60
C ILE A 309 -10.93 21.21 -12.09
N TRP A 310 -11.36 20.01 -12.47
CA TRP A 310 -12.73 19.73 -12.88
C TRP A 310 -13.13 18.30 -12.49
N ALA A 311 -14.43 18.03 -12.39
CA ALA A 311 -14.95 16.69 -12.16
C ALA A 311 -14.32 15.70 -13.15
N CYS A 312 -13.81 14.58 -12.64
CA CYS A 312 -13.20 13.57 -13.50
C CYS A 312 -14.27 12.94 -14.41
N HIS A 313 -14.14 13.12 -15.72
CA HIS A 313 -15.10 12.65 -16.71
C HIS A 313 -14.47 11.81 -17.83
N GLY A 314 -13.18 11.48 -17.70
CA GLY A 314 -12.46 10.63 -18.65
C GLY A 314 -12.15 11.29 -20.01
N GLY A 315 -12.29 12.62 -20.10
CA GLY A 315 -11.96 13.35 -21.32
C GLY A 315 -10.46 13.41 -21.55
N ALA A 316 -10.05 13.45 -22.83
CA ALA A 316 -8.62 13.48 -23.19
C ALA A 316 -7.89 14.75 -22.72
N ASN A 317 -8.62 15.80 -22.37
CA ASN A 317 -8.11 17.04 -21.76
C ASN A 317 -7.76 16.91 -20.27
N GLN A 318 -8.10 15.77 -19.64
CA GLN A 318 -7.76 15.43 -18.25
C GLN A 318 -6.60 14.42 -18.15
N VAL A 319 -6.07 13.98 -19.29
CA VAL A 319 -4.99 13.00 -19.37
C VAL A 319 -3.63 13.71 -19.42
N TRP A 320 -2.67 13.24 -18.63
CA TRP A 320 -1.32 13.79 -18.52
C TRP A 320 -0.31 12.66 -18.46
N GLN A 321 0.74 12.75 -19.26
CA GLN A 321 1.80 11.74 -19.33
C GLN A 321 3.12 12.34 -18.91
N PRO A 322 3.95 11.64 -18.11
CA PRO A 322 5.32 12.04 -17.85
C PRO A 322 6.07 12.30 -19.16
N HIS A 323 6.66 13.48 -19.28
CA HIS A 323 7.36 13.89 -20.49
C HIS A 323 8.50 14.85 -20.14
N ASN A 324 9.74 14.48 -20.47
CA ASN A 324 10.93 15.31 -20.29
C ASN A 324 11.07 15.93 -18.89
N GLY A 325 10.79 15.17 -17.83
CA GLY A 325 10.85 15.67 -16.45
C GLY A 325 9.70 16.61 -16.06
N GLY A 326 8.56 16.50 -16.73
CA GLY A 326 7.31 17.19 -16.44
C GLY A 326 6.12 16.40 -16.97
N TYR A 327 5.05 17.09 -17.41
CA TYR A 327 3.84 16.45 -17.93
C TYR A 327 3.45 17.01 -19.29
N ARG A 328 2.97 16.15 -20.18
CA ARG A 328 2.39 16.48 -21.49
C ARG A 328 0.96 15.98 -21.56
N ASN A 329 0.05 16.82 -22.04
CA ASN A 329 -1.29 16.38 -22.40
C ASN A 329 -1.25 15.77 -23.82
N PRO A 330 -1.58 14.48 -23.98
CA PRO A 330 -1.43 13.81 -25.27
C PRO A 330 -2.41 14.32 -26.34
N ALA A 331 -3.59 14.82 -25.95
CA ALA A 331 -4.61 15.33 -26.88
C ALA A 331 -4.18 16.62 -27.58
N SER A 332 -3.59 17.55 -26.84
CA SER A 332 -3.04 18.80 -27.39
C SER A 332 -1.63 18.66 -27.93
N GLY A 333 -0.91 17.65 -27.43
CA GLY A 333 0.52 17.47 -27.65
C GLY A 333 1.42 18.46 -26.92
N ARG A 334 0.85 19.27 -26.01
CA ARG A 334 1.51 20.37 -25.29
C ARG A 334 1.85 20.01 -23.85
N CYS A 335 2.82 20.73 -23.30
CA CYS A 335 3.34 20.53 -21.95
C CYS A 335 2.59 21.40 -20.94
N LEU A 336 2.52 20.92 -19.69
CA LEU A 336 2.05 21.69 -18.55
C LEU A 336 3.11 22.75 -18.20
N ASP A 337 2.74 24.01 -18.31
CA ASP A 337 3.68 25.14 -18.33
C ASP A 337 3.30 26.21 -17.31
N VAL A 338 4.32 26.79 -16.66
CA VAL A 338 4.21 28.05 -15.92
C VAL A 338 4.49 29.22 -16.89
N PRO A 339 3.47 30.02 -17.26
CA PRO A 339 3.61 31.08 -18.25
C PRO A 339 4.81 32.00 -17.98
N GLY A 340 5.67 32.16 -19.00
CA GLY A 340 6.83 33.06 -18.94
C GLY A 340 7.85 32.71 -17.85
N ALA A 341 7.86 31.47 -17.36
CA ALA A 341 8.70 31.04 -16.24
C ALA A 341 8.54 31.92 -14.98
N SER A 342 7.34 32.45 -14.75
CA SER A 342 7.05 33.35 -13.64
C SER A 342 7.26 32.69 -12.27
N ALA A 343 8.01 33.38 -11.40
CA ALA A 343 8.17 33.04 -9.99
C ALA A 343 7.10 33.71 -9.09
N THR A 344 6.11 34.38 -9.66
CA THR A 344 5.05 35.05 -8.90
C THR A 344 4.01 34.03 -8.43
N ASN A 345 3.67 34.07 -7.13
CA ASN A 345 2.60 33.27 -6.57
C ASN A 345 1.26 33.59 -7.23
N GLY A 346 0.46 32.56 -7.47
CA GLY A 346 -0.83 32.70 -8.13
C GLY A 346 -0.75 32.69 -9.65
N THR A 347 0.42 32.40 -10.24
CA THR A 347 0.53 32.26 -11.70
C THR A 347 -0.22 31.00 -12.13
N GLN A 348 -1.37 31.15 -12.78
CA GLN A 348 -2.15 30.03 -13.30
C GLN A 348 -1.41 29.30 -14.43
N LEU A 349 -1.39 27.96 -14.36
CA LEU A 349 -0.75 27.09 -15.34
C LEU A 349 -1.50 27.09 -16.67
N VAL A 350 -0.77 26.77 -17.74
CA VAL A 350 -1.30 26.67 -19.10
C VAL A 350 -0.79 25.42 -19.82
N LEU A 351 -1.43 25.11 -20.94
CA LEU A 351 -0.81 24.33 -22.01
C LEU A 351 0.12 25.23 -22.84
N TRP A 352 1.33 24.75 -23.09
CA TRP A 352 2.27 25.40 -24.00
C TRP A 352 3.08 24.39 -24.79
N ASP A 353 3.54 24.77 -25.98
CA ASP A 353 4.43 23.94 -26.78
C ASP A 353 5.65 23.50 -25.96
N CYS A 354 5.96 22.22 -26.03
CA CYS A 354 7.05 21.63 -25.25
C CYS A 354 8.39 22.20 -25.72
N ASN A 355 9.07 22.92 -24.85
CA ASN A 355 10.35 23.59 -25.10
C ASN A 355 11.47 23.11 -24.17
N GLY A 356 11.14 22.28 -23.17
CA GLY A 356 12.12 21.69 -22.25
C GLY A 356 12.65 22.62 -21.16
N GLY A 357 12.13 23.85 -21.07
CA GLY A 357 12.48 24.83 -20.05
C GLY A 357 12.12 24.40 -18.63
N SER A 358 12.71 25.07 -17.63
CA SER A 358 12.46 24.79 -16.20
C SER A 358 10.99 24.99 -15.81
N ASN A 359 10.29 25.88 -16.49
CA ASN A 359 8.86 26.17 -16.32
C ASN A 359 7.93 25.06 -16.84
N GLN A 360 8.47 24.02 -17.48
CA GLN A 360 7.76 22.80 -17.89
C GLN A 360 8.22 21.56 -17.11
N LYS A 361 9.13 21.73 -16.14
CA LYS A 361 9.58 20.64 -15.28
C LYS A 361 8.70 20.54 -14.05
N TRP A 362 8.37 19.31 -13.70
CA TRP A 362 7.55 18.96 -12.55
C TRP A 362 8.07 17.67 -11.94
N THR A 363 8.01 17.53 -10.61
CA THR A 363 8.16 16.20 -9.98
C THR A 363 7.14 15.25 -10.61
N THR A 364 7.63 14.18 -11.24
CA THR A 364 6.76 13.16 -11.80
C THR A 364 6.33 12.20 -10.70
N LEU A 365 5.04 11.87 -10.66
CA LEU A 365 4.45 10.98 -9.67
C LEU A 365 4.44 9.56 -10.21
N ALA A 366 4.69 8.58 -9.33
CA ALA A 366 4.44 7.18 -9.64
C ALA A 366 2.92 6.96 -9.76
N THR A 367 2.50 6.22 -10.78
CA THR A 367 1.09 5.84 -10.90
C THR A 367 0.75 4.75 -9.90
N GLY A 368 -0.42 4.85 -9.30
CA GLY A 368 -1.08 3.77 -8.55
C GLY A 368 -2.30 3.24 -9.29
#